data_AF-A0ABD3XJV7-F1
#
_entry.id   AF-A0ABD3XJV7-F1
#
_cell.length_a   1.000
_cell.length_b   1.000
_cell.length_c   1.000
_cell.angle_alpha   90.00
_cell.angle_beta   90.00
_cell.angle_gamma   90.00
#
_symmetry.space_group_name_H-M   'P 1'
#
loop_
_entity.id
_entity.type
_entity.pdbx_description
1 polymer ?
#
loop_
_entity_poly.entity_id
_entity_poly.type
_entity_poly.pdbx_seq_one_letter_code
_entity_poly.pdbx_strand_id
1 'polypeptide(L)'
;MDCSQQSTANYLKRFVKGFDKKGMENFLQFCTDSNLISEKITVEFTRLYGFERRPVAHTCGNILQMSSTYETFSDMREEFENVLSSNVWEMSFV
;
A
#
# COMPACT_ATOMS: atom_id res chain seq x y z
N MET A 1 1.18 -16.98 4.65
CA MET A 1 2.07 -15.81 4.70
C MET A 1 3.49 -16.33 4.92
N ASP A 2 4.41 -16.05 4.00
CA ASP A 2 5.84 -16.39 4.15
C ASP A 2 6.62 -15.31 4.94
N CYS A 3 7.92 -15.52 5.17
CA CYS A 3 8.76 -14.61 5.96
C CYS A 3 8.86 -13.21 5.33
N SER A 4 8.98 -13.11 4.00
CA SER A 4 9.13 -11.81 3.33
C SER A 4 7.81 -11.05 3.27
N GLN A 5 6.69 -11.76 3.10
CA GLN A 5 5.35 -11.21 3.25
C GLN A 5 5.10 -10.72 4.68
N GLN A 6 5.57 -11.44 5.70
CA GLN A 6 5.43 -11.03 7.10
C GLN A 6 6.25 -9.77 7.39
N SER A 7 7.50 -9.69 6.93
CA SER A 7 8.34 -8.49 7.05
C SER A 7 7.68 -7.28 6.38
N THR A 8 7.19 -7.45 5.14
CA THR A 8 6.49 -6.40 4.40
C THR A 8 5.20 -5.97 5.11
N ALA A 9 4.42 -6.90 5.63
CA ALA A 9 3.22 -6.59 6.41
C ALA A 9 3.56 -5.78 7.68
N ASN A 10 4.66 -6.11 8.35
CA ASN A 10 5.12 -5.37 9.52
C ASN A 10 5.59 -3.95 9.15
N TYR A 11 6.26 -3.80 8.00
CA TYR A 11 6.62 -2.49 7.46
C TYR A 11 5.38 -1.65 7.17
N LEU A 12 4.37 -2.21 6.49
CA LEU A 12 3.11 -1.52 6.20
C LEU A 12 2.39 -1.09 7.48
N LYS A 13 2.28 -1.99 8.46
CA LYS A 13 1.68 -1.66 9.76
C LYS A 13 2.42 -0.52 10.46
N ARG A 14 3.76 -0.51 10.42
CA ARG A 14 4.57 0.57 10.98
C ARG A 14 4.34 1.88 10.24
N PHE A 15 4.26 1.84 8.92
CA PHE A 15 4.02 3.00 8.07
C PHE A 15 2.65 3.64 8.37
N VAL A 16 1.58 2.85 8.33
CA VAL A 16 0.21 3.32 8.61
C VAL A 16 0.05 3.87 10.02
N LYS A 17 0.72 3.26 11.02
CA LYS A 17 0.74 3.78 12.40
C LYS A 17 1.43 5.14 12.54
N GLY A 18 2.27 5.52 11.59
CA GLY A 18 3.00 6.78 11.60
C GLY A 18 2.22 7.96 11.00
N PHE A 19 1.04 7.72 10.43
CA PHE A 19 0.28 8.79 9.77
C PHE A 19 -0.38 9.76 10.76
N ASP A 20 -0.39 11.02 10.38
CA ASP A 20 -1.31 12.02 10.92
C ASP A 20 -2.69 11.87 10.24
N LYS A 21 -3.64 12.75 10.59
CA LYS A 21 -5.00 12.69 10.03
C LYS A 21 -5.01 12.77 8.50
N LYS A 22 -4.23 13.69 7.92
CA LYS A 22 -4.17 13.92 6.48
C LYS A 22 -3.54 12.73 5.75
N GLY A 23 -2.45 12.17 6.29
CA GLY A 23 -1.82 10.96 5.76
C GLY A 23 -2.78 9.77 5.77
N MET A 24 -3.57 9.61 6.83
CA MET A 24 -4.59 8.57 6.91
C MET A 24 -5.70 8.78 5.88
N GLU A 25 -6.21 10.00 5.71
CA GLU A 25 -7.22 10.32 4.69
C GLU A 25 -6.71 9.99 3.27
N ASN A 26 -5.47 10.37 2.95
CA ASN A 26 -4.84 10.05 1.67
C ASN A 26 -4.67 8.54 1.47
N PHE A 27 -4.24 7.82 2.51
CA PHE A 27 -4.09 6.36 2.45
C PHE A 27 -5.43 5.65 2.22
N LEU A 28 -6.49 6.10 2.88
CA LEU A 28 -7.83 5.56 2.67
C LEU A 28 -8.32 5.85 1.26
N GLN A 29 -8.18 7.09 0.80
CA GLN A 29 -8.54 7.47 -0.56
C GLN A 29 -7.77 6.64 -1.58
N PHE A 30 -6.50 6.35 -1.34
CA PHE A 30 -5.71 5.48 -2.21
C PHE A 30 -6.27 4.05 -2.26
N CYS A 31 -6.59 3.47 -1.11
CA CYS A 31 -7.04 2.07 -1.04
C CYS A 31 -8.49 1.86 -1.51
N THR A 32 -9.37 2.85 -1.31
CA THR A 32 -10.83 2.66 -1.45
C THR A 32 -11.52 3.70 -2.34
N ASP A 33 -10.77 4.64 -2.92
CA ASP A 33 -11.30 5.85 -3.59
C ASP A 33 -12.24 6.68 -2.70
N SER A 34 -12.12 6.52 -1.38
CA SER A 34 -12.94 7.17 -0.37
C SER A 34 -12.13 7.45 0.89
N ASN A 35 -12.44 8.53 1.58
CA ASN A 35 -11.85 8.82 2.89
C ASN A 35 -12.59 8.12 4.05
N LEU A 36 -13.56 7.26 3.75
CA LEU A 36 -14.32 6.49 4.73
C LEU A 36 -13.93 5.01 4.70
N ILE A 37 -13.74 4.43 5.89
CA ILE A 37 -13.61 2.97 6.04
C ILE A 37 -15.02 2.38 6.08
N SER A 38 -15.44 1.75 4.99
CA SER A 38 -16.66 0.94 4.94
C SER A 38 -16.37 -0.54 5.20
N GLU A 39 -15.20 -1.02 4.77
CA GLU A 39 -14.81 -2.43 4.82
C GLU A 39 -13.31 -2.60 5.14
N LYS A 40 -12.88 -3.84 5.37
CA LYS A 40 -11.47 -4.15 5.64
C LYS A 40 -10.66 -4.07 4.35
N ILE A 41 -9.51 -3.40 4.41
CA ILE A 41 -8.51 -3.43 3.33
C ILE A 41 -7.76 -4.76 3.41
N THR A 42 -7.85 -5.57 2.37
CA THR A 42 -7.13 -6.84 2.24
C THR A 42 -5.77 -6.59 1.60
N VAL A 43 -4.70 -7.11 2.21
CA VAL A 43 -3.34 -6.96 1.66
C VAL A 43 -2.94 -8.24 0.92
N GLU A 44 -2.68 -8.09 -0.38
CA GLU A 44 -2.17 -9.17 -1.22
C GLU A 44 -0.71 -8.94 -1.58
N PHE A 45 0.02 -10.03 -1.78
CA PHE A 45 1.46 -9.97 -2.01
C PHE A 45 1.85 -10.50 -3.38
N THR A 46 2.68 -9.74 -4.09
CA THR A 46 3.34 -10.16 -5.33
C THR A 46 4.84 -10.38 -5.12
N ARG A 47 5.51 -10.93 -6.13
CA ARG A 47 6.98 -11.04 -6.18
C ARG A 47 7.54 -10.20 -7.33
N LEU A 48 7.18 -8.92 -7.35
CA LEU A 48 7.72 -7.95 -8.32
C LEU A 48 9.02 -7.34 -7.79
N TYR A 49 9.96 -7.01 -8.68
CA TYR A 49 11.29 -6.52 -8.33
C TYR A 49 11.62 -5.25 -9.10
N GLY A 50 12.56 -4.46 -8.57
CA GLY A 50 13.06 -3.25 -9.25
C GLY A 50 11.93 -2.29 -9.63
N PHE A 51 11.94 -1.81 -10.86
CA PHE A 51 10.98 -0.83 -11.37
C PHE A 51 9.55 -1.36 -11.56
N GLU A 52 9.34 -2.68 -11.54
CA GLU A 52 7.98 -3.25 -11.59
C GLU A 52 7.30 -3.19 -10.23
N ARG A 53 8.06 -2.92 -9.15
CA ARG A 53 7.53 -2.83 -7.81
C ARG A 53 6.77 -1.53 -7.64
N ARG A 54 5.53 -1.67 -7.16
CA ARG A 54 4.66 -0.56 -6.78
C ARG A 54 3.50 -1.05 -5.94
N PRO A 55 3.04 -0.28 -4.94
CA PRO A 55 1.72 -0.46 -4.36
C PRO A 55 0.65 -0.24 -5.43
N VAL A 56 -0.32 -1.15 -5.51
CA VAL A 56 -1.48 -1.03 -6.41
C VAL A 56 -2.75 -1.21 -5.59
N ALA A 57 -3.70 -0.28 -5.73
CA ALA A 57 -5.00 -0.38 -5.10
C ALA A 57 -6.06 -0.84 -6.10
N HIS A 58 -6.78 -1.90 -5.72
CA HIS A 58 -8.00 -2.34 -6.40
C HIS A 58 -9.18 -1.88 -5.57
N THR A 59 -9.68 -0.68 -5.89
CA THR A 59 -10.63 0.06 -5.04
C THR A 59 -11.98 -0.67 -4.92
N CYS A 60 -12.47 -1.29 -5.99
CA CYS A 60 -13.71 -2.08 -5.98
C CYS A 60 -13.65 -3.30 -5.03
N GLY A 61 -12.46 -3.88 -4.82
CA GLY A 61 -12.26 -5.04 -3.97
C GLY A 61 -11.72 -4.73 -2.58
N ASN A 62 -11.43 -3.45 -2.27
CA ASN A 62 -10.68 -3.04 -1.08
C ASN A 62 -9.35 -3.82 -0.94
N ILE A 63 -8.63 -4.03 -2.04
CA ILE A 63 -7.37 -4.79 -2.07
C ILE A 63 -6.19 -3.84 -2.25
N LEU A 64 -5.22 -3.92 -1.35
CA LEU A 64 -3.91 -3.30 -1.48
C LEU A 64 -2.88 -4.38 -1.86
N GLN A 65 -2.41 -4.35 -3.10
CA GLN A 65 -1.39 -5.24 -3.58
C GLN A 65 -0.01 -4.63 -3.37
N MET A 66 0.89 -5.36 -2.72
CA MET A 66 2.27 -4.94 -2.51
C MET A 66 3.25 -6.05 -2.86
N SER A 67 4.45 -5.70 -3.29
CA SER A 67 5.49 -6.72 -3.43
C SER A 67 6.01 -7.17 -2.07
N SER A 68 6.33 -8.45 -1.91
CA SER A 68 7.00 -8.97 -0.71
C SER A 68 8.52 -8.89 -0.78
N THR A 69 9.08 -8.23 -1.79
CA THR A 69 10.52 -8.19 -2.08
C THR A 69 11.23 -6.97 -1.49
N TYR A 70 10.56 -6.20 -0.62
CA TYR A 70 11.21 -5.10 0.10
C TYR A 70 12.23 -5.65 1.10
N GLU A 71 13.47 -5.19 0.98
CA GLU A 71 14.56 -5.59 1.88
C GLU A 71 14.51 -4.80 3.20
N THR A 72 14.10 -3.53 3.13
CA THR A 72 14.01 -2.66 4.30
C THR A 72 12.69 -1.90 4.39
N PHE A 73 12.40 -1.38 5.59
CA PHE A 73 11.28 -0.47 5.80
C PHE A 73 11.41 0.81 4.99
N SER A 74 12.63 1.34 4.84
CA SER A 74 12.87 2.60 4.12
C SER A 74 12.53 2.47 2.64
N ASP A 75 12.89 1.34 2.01
CA ASP A 75 12.60 1.09 0.59
C ASP A 75 11.09 1.06 0.34
N MET A 76 10.35 0.36 1.20
CA MET A 76 8.89 0.31 1.11
C MET A 76 8.27 1.68 1.35
N ARG A 77 8.76 2.41 2.36
CA ARG A 77 8.24 3.72 2.73
C ARG A 77 8.41 4.72 1.59
N GLU A 78 9.61 4.85 1.04
CA GLU A 78 9.90 5.80 -0.03
C GLU A 78 9.05 5.53 -1.26
N GLU A 79 8.92 4.27 -1.66
CA GLU A 79 8.08 3.86 -2.78
C GLU A 79 6.60 4.20 -2.54
N PHE A 80 6.08 3.91 -1.34
CA PHE A 80 4.69 4.22 -0.99
C PHE A 80 4.45 5.74 -0.90
N GLU A 81 5.37 6.50 -0.30
CA GLU A 81 5.29 7.97 -0.20
C GLU A 81 5.30 8.62 -1.59
N ASN A 82 6.12 8.10 -2.52
CA ASN A 82 6.12 8.56 -3.91
C ASN A 82 4.78 8.30 -4.62
N VAL A 83 4.14 7.17 -4.35
CA VAL A 83 2.79 6.90 -4.88
C VAL A 83 1.75 7.83 -4.26
N LEU A 84 1.72 7.98 -2.93
CA LEU A 84 0.74 8.84 -2.25
C LEU A 84 0.90 10.33 -2.55
N SER A 85 2.11 10.77 -2.89
CA SER A 85 2.39 12.16 -3.29
C SER A 85 2.14 12.42 -4.77
N SER A 86 1.99 11.38 -5.59
CA SER A 86 1.52 11.52 -6.96
C SER A 86 0.07 12.00 -6.96
N ASN A 87 -0.25 12.99 -7.81
CA ASN A 87 -1.63 13.41 -8.06
C ASN A 87 -2.39 12.46 -9.01
N VAL A 88 -1.72 11.38 -9.46
CA VAL A 88 -2.29 10.35 -10.33
C VAL A 88 -1.93 9.00 -9.74
N TRP A 89 -2.95 8.27 -9.27
CA TRP A 89 -2.80 6.90 -8.78
C TRP A 89 -3.26 5.93 -9.87
N GLU A 90 -2.43 4.93 -10.16
CA GLU A 90 -2.88 3.79 -10.96
C GLU A 90 -3.84 2.95 -10.10
N MET A 91 -5.12 3.24 -10.22
CA MET A 91 -6.20 2.43 -9.67
C MET A 91 -6.66 1.44 -10.73
N SER A 92 -6.69 0.16 -10.41
CA SER A 92 -7.30 -0.86 -11.27
C SER A 92 -8.75 -1.10 -10.86
N PHE A 93 -9.63 -1.14 -11.87
CA PHE A 93 -10.98 -1.67 -11.76
C PHE A 93 -10.93 -3.15 -12.13
N VAL A 94 -11.35 -4.03 -11.22
CA VAL A 94 -11.59 -5.46 -11.49
C VAL A 94 -13.01 -5.76 -11.07
#